data_AF-A0A3C1B823-F1
#
_entry.id   AF-A0A3C1B823-F1
#
_cell.length_a   1.000
_cell.length_b   1.000
_cell.length_c   1.000
_cell.angle_alpha   90.00
_cell.angle_beta   90.00
_cell.angle_gamma   90.00
#
_symmetry.space_group_name_H-M   'P 1'
#
loop_
_entity.id
_entity.type
_entity.pdbx_description
1 polymer ?
#
loop_
_entity_poly.entity_id
_entity_poly.type
_entity_poly.pdbx_seq_one_letter_code
_entity_poly.pdbx_strand_id
1 'polypeptide(L)'
;MYKGVVPFIALQILALVIVGSNPSLVNYLPLRSSLVGDKAPPPKNPKLQYCLDDYIFNKLTADTNSLSYIANFENKSFNDFPEVWQKKVDSSIESAQKAVQMLKAAKAAELEVISEAQNYKPVLMSVRNSERQIRKQEERLEELKVLITQSKGKDAELEKRLDDKRQSILSELTGLKEEKPENWDNIFTEFAQLRDIETKSRTLFRRNADTAFQEIDNVILILESSEAFVSVENDILRVGDIMNNGDHGVAIDEIKRLTVQLGKITAASKVKSSLSKVRRELGKKNPKLEKALKSYNKALDSYYEMKDNLLKAESYLPELQSYQANLGNLISLRQLKEIPRDVALYLARCNSGHRDISLFF
;
A
#
# COMPACT_ATOMS: atom_id res chain seq x y z
N MET A 1 -35.92 39.56 27.42
CA MET A 1 -34.61 39.36 26.76
C MET A 1 -33.74 38.28 27.42
N TYR A 2 -33.55 38.24 28.75
CA TYR A 2 -32.60 37.30 29.38
C TYR A 2 -33.09 35.85 29.65
N LYS A 3 -34.40 35.57 29.62
CA LYS A 3 -34.93 34.22 29.95
C LYS A 3 -34.56 33.13 28.94
N GLY A 4 -34.29 33.47 27.68
CA GLY A 4 -33.85 32.52 26.65
C GLY A 4 -32.33 32.38 26.54
N VAL A 5 -31.57 33.37 27.02
CA VAL A 5 -30.10 33.40 26.90
C VAL A 5 -29.45 32.44 27.89
N VAL A 6 -29.97 32.35 29.12
CA VAL A 6 -29.44 31.44 30.15
C VAL A 6 -29.49 29.96 29.70
N PRO A 7 -30.62 29.41 29.22
CA PRO A 7 -30.63 28.02 28.74
C PRO A 7 -29.76 27.82 27.50
N PHE A 8 -29.62 28.83 26.63
CA PHE A 8 -28.73 28.76 25.46
C PHE A 8 -27.25 28.68 25.86
N ILE A 9 -26.80 29.55 26.78
CA ILE A 9 -25.43 29.51 27.32
C ILE A 9 -25.18 28.18 28.05
N ALA A 10 -26.14 27.72 28.86
CA ALA A 10 -26.03 26.43 29.55
C ALA A 10 -25.85 25.26 28.56
N LEU A 11 -26.57 25.28 27.43
CA LEU A 11 -26.45 24.27 26.37
C LEU A 11 -25.09 24.34 25.66
N GLN A 12 -24.55 25.53 25.43
CA GLN A 12 -23.20 25.71 24.88
C GLN A 12 -22.10 25.24 25.84
N ILE A 13 -22.21 25.56 27.13
CA ILE A 13 -21.27 25.08 28.15
C ILE A 13 -21.34 23.56 28.26
N LEU A 14 -22.54 22.98 28.27
CA LEU A 14 -22.73 21.54 28.26
C LEU A 14 -22.07 20.89 27.04
N ALA A 15 -22.23 21.49 25.85
CA ALA A 15 -21.57 21.01 24.64
C ALA A 15 -20.03 21.08 24.74
N LEU A 16 -19.47 22.17 25.30
CA LEU A 16 -18.03 22.30 25.54
C LEU A 16 -17.52 21.27 26.55
N VAL A 17 -18.28 20.97 27.60
CA VAL A 17 -17.93 19.91 28.56
C VAL A 17 -17.90 18.56 27.87
N ILE A 18 -18.93 18.22 27.08
CA ILE A 18 -18.99 16.94 26.35
C ILE A 18 -17.81 16.80 25.38
N VAL A 19 -17.52 17.85 24.61
CA VAL A 19 -16.41 17.87 23.64
C VAL A 19 -15.06 17.83 24.35
N GLY A 20 -14.89 18.60 25.44
CA GLY A 20 -13.67 18.61 26.25
C GLY A 20 -13.40 17.27 26.93
N SER A 21 -14.45 16.56 27.35
CA SER A 21 -14.33 15.22 27.94
C SER A 21 -14.06 14.13 26.89
N ASN A 22 -14.45 14.32 25.62
CA ASN A 22 -14.24 13.36 24.54
C ASN A 22 -13.70 14.02 23.27
N PRO A 23 -12.42 14.43 23.26
CA PRO A 23 -11.82 15.12 22.10
C PRO A 23 -11.86 14.28 20.82
N SER A 24 -11.87 12.94 20.92
CA SER A 24 -12.02 12.03 19.78
C SER A 24 -13.37 12.18 19.06
N LEU A 25 -14.43 12.61 19.75
CA LEU A 25 -15.76 12.78 19.16
C LEU A 25 -15.76 13.81 18.03
N VAL A 26 -14.98 14.88 18.19
CA VAL A 26 -14.85 15.97 17.20
C VAL A 26 -14.20 15.47 15.91
N ASN A 27 -13.29 14.51 16.01
CA ASN A 27 -12.64 13.90 14.85
C ASN A 27 -13.48 12.77 14.24
N TYR A 28 -14.22 12.03 15.08
CA TYR A 28 -14.99 10.87 14.66
C TYR A 28 -16.08 11.21 13.64
N LEU A 29 -16.88 12.25 13.89
CA LEU A 29 -18.02 12.59 13.02
C LEU A 29 -17.58 12.99 11.60
N PRO A 30 -16.60 13.90 11.41
CA PRO A 30 -16.05 14.20 10.09
C PRO A 30 -15.45 12.95 9.41
N LEU A 31 -14.68 12.14 10.13
CA LEU A 31 -14.08 10.92 9.59
C LEU A 31 -15.15 9.94 9.11
N ARG A 32 -16.17 9.69 9.94
CA ARG A 32 -17.31 8.83 9.59
C ARG A 32 -18.02 9.32 8.33
N SER A 33 -18.33 10.62 8.26
CA SER A 33 -18.99 11.19 7.08
C SER A 33 -18.12 11.07 5.83
N SER A 34 -16.80 11.25 5.96
CA SER A 34 -15.88 11.15 4.83
C SER A 34 -15.66 9.73 4.33
N LEU A 35 -15.63 8.74 5.24
CA LEU A 35 -15.35 7.34 4.91
C LEU A 35 -16.57 6.57 4.41
N VAL A 36 -17.78 7.02 4.74
CA VAL A 36 -19.05 6.38 4.32
C VAL A 36 -19.68 7.07 3.10
N GLY A 37 -19.21 8.26 2.73
CA GLY A 37 -19.74 9.00 1.58
C GLY A 37 -19.19 8.53 0.22
N ASP A 38 -19.84 8.95 -0.87
CA ASP A 38 -19.50 8.56 -2.25
C ASP A 38 -18.08 8.93 -2.70
N LYS A 39 -17.48 9.91 -2.02
CA LYS A 39 -16.10 10.38 -2.26
C LYS A 39 -15.11 9.83 -1.24
N ALA A 40 -15.41 8.67 -0.65
CA ALA A 40 -14.53 8.03 0.30
C ALA A 40 -13.14 7.78 -0.32
N PRO A 41 -12.06 7.99 0.45
CA PRO A 41 -10.72 7.63 -0.01
C PRO A 41 -10.62 6.12 -0.26
N PRO A 42 -9.78 5.67 -1.20
CA PRO A 42 -9.63 4.25 -1.49
C PRO A 42 -9.03 3.51 -0.28
N PRO A 43 -9.33 2.20 -0.11
CA PRO A 43 -8.74 1.37 0.95
C PRO A 43 -7.20 1.37 0.98
N LYS A 44 -6.52 1.67 -0.13
CA LYS A 44 -5.05 1.78 -0.23
C LYS A 44 -4.45 3.05 0.37
N ASN A 45 -5.27 4.01 0.85
CA ASN A 45 -4.78 5.26 1.41
C ASN A 45 -3.82 5.00 2.60
N PRO A 46 -2.55 5.47 2.55
CA PRO A 46 -1.56 5.26 3.61
C PRO A 46 -2.03 5.63 5.02
N LYS A 47 -2.88 6.67 5.14
CA LYS A 47 -3.39 7.14 6.44
C LYS A 47 -4.31 6.13 7.12
N LEU A 48 -4.96 5.25 6.36
CA LEU A 48 -5.92 4.28 6.90
C LEU A 48 -5.27 2.95 7.29
N GLN A 49 -4.03 2.71 6.83
CA GLN A 49 -3.47 1.36 6.83
C GLN A 49 -3.26 0.77 8.21
N TYR A 50 -2.81 1.58 9.16
CA TYR A 50 -2.63 1.09 10.53
C TYR A 50 -3.94 0.56 11.12
N CYS A 51 -5.01 1.35 11.03
CA CYS A 51 -6.33 0.96 11.51
C CYS A 51 -6.96 -0.17 10.69
N LEU A 52 -6.61 -0.27 9.39
CA LEU A 52 -7.07 -1.37 8.54
C LEU A 52 -6.40 -2.69 8.91
N ASP A 53 -5.08 -2.69 9.11
CA ASP A 53 -4.32 -3.85 9.61
C ASP A 53 -4.88 -4.30 10.98
N ASP A 54 -5.22 -3.33 11.84
CA ASP A 54 -5.81 -3.58 13.17
C ASP A 54 -7.21 -4.20 13.09
N TYR A 55 -8.08 -3.68 12.22
CA TYR A 55 -9.39 -4.29 11.92
C TYR A 55 -9.23 -5.75 11.46
N ILE A 56 -8.32 -5.99 10.51
CA ILE A 56 -8.08 -7.33 9.96
C ILE A 56 -7.60 -8.28 11.06
N PHE A 57 -6.68 -7.82 11.90
CA PHE A 57 -6.18 -8.63 13.01
C PHE A 57 -7.31 -9.01 13.98
N ASN A 58 -8.15 -8.04 14.37
CA ASN A 58 -9.28 -8.28 15.27
C ASN A 58 -10.32 -9.22 14.66
N LYS A 59 -10.54 -9.14 13.35
CA LYS A 59 -11.42 -10.05 12.63
C LYS A 59 -10.88 -11.48 12.64
N LEU A 60 -9.58 -11.65 12.36
CA LEU A 60 -8.90 -12.94 12.35
C LEU A 60 -8.82 -13.60 13.73
N THR A 61 -8.76 -12.81 14.81
CA THR A 61 -8.73 -13.35 16.18
C THR A 61 -10.12 -13.67 16.70
N ALA A 62 -11.15 -12.95 16.26
CA ALA A 62 -12.53 -13.20 16.64
C ALA A 62 -13.14 -14.42 15.93
N ASP A 63 -12.69 -14.73 14.71
CA ASP A 63 -13.17 -15.87 13.93
C ASP A 63 -12.03 -16.84 13.58
N THR A 64 -11.89 -17.88 14.40
CA THR A 64 -10.89 -18.93 14.18
C THR A 64 -11.13 -19.74 12.90
N ASN A 65 -12.34 -19.72 12.35
CA ASN A 65 -12.68 -20.43 11.11
C ASN A 65 -12.32 -19.63 9.86
N SER A 66 -12.11 -18.31 9.98
CA SER A 66 -11.70 -17.47 8.84
C SER A 66 -10.42 -17.99 8.14
N LEU A 67 -9.51 -18.60 8.90
CA LEU A 67 -8.28 -19.20 8.36
C LEU A 67 -8.49 -20.60 7.74
N SER A 68 -9.51 -21.33 8.18
CA SER A 68 -9.80 -22.66 7.63
C SER A 68 -10.25 -22.56 6.17
N TYR A 69 -10.81 -21.43 5.75
CA TYR A 69 -11.16 -21.21 4.35
C TYR A 69 -9.95 -21.24 3.41
N ILE A 70 -8.83 -20.61 3.77
CA ILE A 70 -7.59 -20.63 2.98
C ILE A 70 -7.06 -22.07 2.88
N ALA A 71 -7.03 -22.81 4.00
CA ALA A 71 -6.58 -24.20 4.04
C ALA A 71 -7.54 -25.16 3.30
N ASN A 72 -8.85 -24.93 3.37
CA ASN A 72 -9.84 -25.73 2.66
C ASN A 72 -9.72 -25.55 1.15
N PHE A 73 -9.41 -24.33 0.70
CA PHE A 73 -9.17 -24.05 -0.71
C PHE A 73 -7.86 -24.68 -1.21
N GLU A 74 -6.82 -24.74 -0.38
CA GLU A 74 -5.57 -25.45 -0.69
C GLU A 74 -5.78 -26.95 -0.94
N ASN A 75 -6.72 -27.58 -0.23
CA ASN A 75 -7.05 -28.99 -0.42
C ASN A 75 -7.84 -29.28 -1.71
N LYS A 76 -8.19 -28.25 -2.47
CA LYS A 76 -8.90 -28.44 -3.74
C LYS A 76 -7.93 -28.66 -4.87
N SER A 77 -8.35 -29.55 -5.76
CA SER A 77 -7.55 -29.97 -6.90
C SER A 77 -7.99 -29.21 -8.16
N PHE A 78 -7.03 -28.57 -8.82
CA PHE A 78 -7.20 -27.93 -10.12
C PHE A 78 -6.40 -28.69 -11.18
N ASN A 79 -6.55 -30.01 -11.24
CA ASN A 79 -5.74 -30.89 -12.11
C ASN A 79 -5.78 -30.52 -13.60
N ASP A 80 -6.85 -29.87 -14.03
CA ASP A 80 -7.03 -29.46 -15.43
C ASP A 80 -6.38 -28.11 -15.77
N PHE A 81 -5.77 -27.43 -14.78
CA PHE A 81 -5.15 -26.14 -15.01
C PHE A 81 -3.83 -26.27 -15.76
N PRO A 82 -3.55 -25.36 -16.70
CA PRO A 82 -2.19 -25.14 -17.17
C PRO A 82 -1.26 -24.86 -15.99
N GLU A 83 -0.04 -25.39 -16.03
CA GLU A 83 0.96 -25.24 -14.95
C GLU A 83 1.17 -23.77 -14.53
N VAL A 84 1.07 -22.84 -15.49
CA VAL A 84 1.20 -21.40 -15.24
C VAL A 84 0.06 -20.87 -14.37
N TRP A 85 -1.17 -21.36 -14.54
CA TRP A 85 -2.31 -20.93 -13.73
C TRP A 85 -2.29 -21.59 -12.36
N GLN A 86 -1.93 -22.88 -12.29
CA GLN A 86 -1.72 -23.58 -11.01
C GLN A 86 -0.72 -22.81 -10.13
N LYS A 87 0.44 -22.42 -10.69
CA LYS A 87 1.44 -21.63 -9.96
C LYS A 87 0.90 -20.31 -9.40
N LYS A 88 -0.05 -19.67 -10.08
CA LYS A 88 -0.70 -18.45 -9.58
C LYS A 88 -1.63 -18.75 -8.42
N VAL A 89 -2.42 -19.81 -8.51
CA VAL A 89 -3.28 -20.27 -7.42
C VAL A 89 -2.42 -20.63 -6.19
N ASP A 90 -1.35 -21.41 -6.38
CA ASP A 90 -0.42 -21.79 -5.30
C ASP A 90 0.24 -20.55 -4.67
N SER A 91 0.72 -19.63 -5.50
CA SER A 91 1.33 -18.37 -5.04
C SER A 91 0.33 -17.51 -4.27
N SER A 92 -0.94 -17.51 -4.66
CA SER A 92 -2.02 -16.83 -3.93
C SER A 92 -2.17 -17.40 -2.53
N ILE A 93 -2.26 -18.72 -2.41
CA ILE A 93 -2.43 -19.43 -1.14
C ILE A 93 -1.22 -19.20 -0.22
N GLU A 94 0.00 -19.41 -0.74
CA GLU A 94 1.23 -19.23 0.02
C GLU A 94 1.37 -17.78 0.53
N SER A 95 1.05 -16.80 -0.33
CA SER A 95 1.06 -15.39 0.04
C SER A 95 0.00 -15.07 1.10
N ALA A 96 -1.19 -15.66 1.01
CA ALA A 96 -2.23 -15.47 2.02
C ALA A 96 -1.80 -16.01 3.39
N GLN A 97 -1.18 -17.19 3.44
CA GLN A 97 -0.64 -17.78 4.67
C GLN A 97 0.48 -16.89 5.27
N LYS A 98 1.43 -16.45 4.44
CA LYS A 98 2.50 -15.52 4.85
C LYS A 98 1.94 -14.19 5.37
N ALA A 99 0.91 -13.65 4.74
CA ALA A 99 0.28 -12.42 5.18
C ALA A 99 -0.23 -12.55 6.63
N VAL A 100 -0.97 -13.62 6.92
CA VAL A 100 -1.48 -13.88 8.28
C VAL A 100 -0.34 -13.98 9.30
N GLN A 101 0.74 -14.69 8.96
CA GLN A 101 1.91 -14.80 9.83
C GLN A 101 2.56 -13.44 10.10
N MET A 102 2.76 -12.62 9.05
CA MET A 102 3.36 -11.30 9.17
C MET A 102 2.47 -10.31 9.94
N LEU A 103 1.15 -10.45 9.87
CA LEU A 103 0.25 -9.63 10.66
C LEU A 103 0.33 -9.97 12.15
N LYS A 104 0.42 -11.27 12.50
CA LYS A 104 0.65 -11.71 13.88
C LYS A 104 2.00 -11.20 14.40
N ALA A 105 3.06 -11.31 13.58
CA ALA A 105 4.38 -10.79 13.92
C ALA A 105 4.36 -9.26 14.13
N ALA A 106 3.64 -8.52 13.27
CA ALA A 106 3.47 -7.08 13.41
C ALA A 106 2.78 -6.70 14.73
N LYS A 107 1.76 -7.46 15.15
CA LYS A 107 1.08 -7.23 16.43
C LYS A 107 1.91 -7.60 17.65
N ALA A 108 2.71 -8.66 17.58
CA ALA A 108 3.66 -8.98 18.64
C ALA A 108 4.71 -7.86 18.79
N ALA A 109 5.31 -7.42 17.69
CA ALA A 109 6.30 -6.34 17.70
C ALA A 109 5.69 -5.00 18.15
N GLU A 110 4.42 -4.72 17.81
CA GLU A 110 3.70 -3.54 18.31
C GLU A 110 3.57 -3.54 19.84
N LEU A 111 3.26 -4.69 20.44
CA LEU A 111 3.17 -4.82 21.91
C LEU A 111 4.53 -4.61 22.58
N GLU A 112 5.61 -5.13 21.98
CA GLU A 112 6.98 -4.89 22.45
C GLU A 112 7.36 -3.41 22.38
N VAL A 113 7.06 -2.73 21.26
CA VAL A 113 7.29 -1.28 21.11
C VAL A 113 6.50 -0.49 22.16
N ILE A 114 5.24 -0.83 22.42
CA ILE A 114 4.41 -0.16 23.44
C ILE A 114 4.97 -0.38 24.85
N SER A 115 5.47 -1.57 25.15
CA SER A 115 6.10 -1.88 26.43
C SER A 115 7.37 -1.04 26.64
N GLU A 116 8.29 -1.09 25.67
CA GLU A 116 9.58 -0.38 25.77
C GLU A 116 9.43 1.14 25.67
N ALA A 117 8.37 1.63 25.03
CA ALA A 117 8.08 3.06 24.95
C ALA A 117 7.95 3.72 26.34
N GLN A 118 7.52 2.97 27.37
CA GLN A 118 7.38 3.51 28.74
C GLN A 118 8.73 3.95 29.32
N ASN A 119 9.79 3.21 29.04
CA ASN A 119 11.15 3.48 29.52
C ASN A 119 11.92 4.41 28.56
N TYR A 120 11.68 4.26 27.26
CA TYR A 120 12.35 5.06 26.23
C TYR A 120 11.89 6.52 26.22
N LYS A 121 10.58 6.78 26.37
CA LYS A 121 9.99 8.12 26.22
C LYS A 121 10.58 9.17 27.18
N PRO A 122 10.74 8.90 28.50
CA PRO A 122 11.36 9.87 29.40
C PRO A 122 12.77 10.27 28.99
N VAL A 123 13.58 9.28 28.58
CA VAL A 123 14.97 9.51 28.13
C VAL A 123 14.99 10.32 26.84
N LEU A 124 14.16 9.95 25.85
CA LEU A 124 14.01 10.69 24.60
C LEU A 124 13.63 12.14 24.86
N MET A 125 12.64 12.39 25.72
CA MET A 125 12.19 13.76 26.03
C MET A 125 13.29 14.58 26.71
N SER A 126 14.08 13.97 27.60
CA SER A 126 15.23 14.62 28.23
C SER A 126 16.27 15.03 27.17
N VAL A 127 16.70 14.09 26.33
CA VAL A 127 17.68 14.33 25.26
C VAL A 127 17.18 15.38 24.27
N ARG A 128 15.90 15.30 23.86
CA ARG A 128 15.29 16.28 22.94
C ARG A 128 15.20 17.68 23.54
N ASN A 129 14.97 17.79 24.85
CA ASN A 129 15.01 19.07 25.54
C ASN A 129 16.41 19.66 25.54
N SER A 130 17.45 18.88 25.88
CA SER A 130 18.84 19.33 25.85
C SER A 130 19.27 19.70 24.43
N GLU A 131 18.93 18.89 23.41
CA GLU A 131 19.19 19.23 21.99
C GLU A 131 18.51 20.54 21.56
N ARG A 132 17.26 20.77 21.98
CA ARG A 132 16.55 22.02 21.68
C ARG A 132 17.26 23.21 22.32
N GLN A 133 17.70 23.07 23.56
CA GLN A 133 18.45 24.13 24.26
C GLN A 133 19.80 24.39 23.59
N ILE A 134 20.54 23.35 23.21
CA ILE A 134 21.79 23.45 22.46
C ILE A 134 21.58 24.27 21.18
N ARG A 135 20.60 23.89 20.34
CA ARG A 135 20.31 24.63 19.09
C ARG A 135 20.00 26.10 19.33
N LYS A 136 19.24 26.41 20.39
CA LYS A 136 18.92 27.81 20.77
C LYS A 136 20.16 28.60 21.19
N GLN A 137 21.07 27.95 21.92
CA GLN A 137 22.32 28.61 22.34
C GLN A 137 23.31 28.74 21.18
N GLU A 138 23.37 27.77 20.27
CA GLU A 138 24.15 27.86 19.03
C GLU A 138 23.65 29.01 18.13
N GLU A 139 22.33 29.18 17.98
CA GLU A 139 21.73 30.30 17.27
C GLU A 139 22.14 31.65 17.89
N ARG A 140 22.02 31.78 19.22
CA ARG A 140 22.47 32.98 19.95
C ARG A 140 23.96 33.24 19.79
N LEU A 141 24.78 32.20 19.70
CA LEU A 141 26.23 32.33 19.52
C LEU A 141 26.57 32.86 18.13
N GLU A 142 25.84 32.42 17.10
CA GLU A 142 25.98 32.97 15.74
C GLU A 142 25.49 34.42 15.66
N GLU A 143 24.38 34.78 16.29
CA GLU A 143 23.95 36.19 16.41
C GLU A 143 25.01 37.05 17.12
N LEU A 144 25.56 36.54 18.23
CA LEU A 144 26.56 37.24 19.01
C LEU A 144 27.87 37.43 18.23
N LYS A 145 28.25 36.45 17.41
CA LYS A 145 29.42 36.54 16.52
C LYS A 145 29.30 37.65 15.49
N VAL A 146 28.10 37.88 14.94
CA VAL A 146 27.83 39.01 14.05
C VAL A 146 28.00 40.33 14.80
N LEU A 147 27.42 40.44 16.00
CA LEU A 147 27.53 41.65 16.83
C LEU A 147 28.98 41.96 17.21
N ILE A 148 29.74 40.95 17.66
CA ILE A 148 31.17 41.08 17.96
C ILE A 148 31.94 41.59 16.74
N THR A 149 31.66 41.05 15.55
CA THR A 149 32.32 41.48 14.31
C THR A 149 32.00 42.94 13.98
N GLN A 150 30.76 43.38 14.22
CA GLN A 150 30.32 44.76 13.96
C GLN A 150 30.84 45.77 15.01
N SER A 151 31.10 45.34 16.25
CA SER A 151 31.57 46.21 17.33
C SER A 151 33.08 46.40 17.37
N LYS A 152 33.84 45.55 16.67
CA LYS A 152 35.31 45.59 16.63
C LYS A 152 35.87 46.98 16.33
N GLY A 153 36.75 47.46 17.21
CA GLY A 153 37.44 48.74 17.11
C GLY A 153 36.56 49.97 17.37
N LYS A 154 35.29 49.79 17.77
CA LYS A 154 34.34 50.89 18.01
C LYS A 154 34.18 51.22 19.49
N ASP A 155 34.14 50.20 20.35
CA ASP A 155 33.92 50.35 21.79
C ASP A 155 34.50 49.15 22.54
N ALA A 156 35.54 49.38 23.32
CA ALA A 156 36.24 48.35 24.08
C ALA A 156 35.40 47.76 25.23
N GLU A 157 34.50 48.55 25.82
CA GLU A 157 33.63 48.08 26.90
C GLU A 157 32.53 47.18 26.34
N LEU A 158 31.97 47.56 25.18
CA LEU A 158 31.01 46.72 24.45
C LEU A 158 31.64 45.39 24.02
N GLU A 159 32.86 45.42 23.46
CA GLU A 159 33.57 44.21 23.07
C GLU A 159 33.78 43.24 24.24
N LYS A 160 34.20 43.76 25.40
CA LYS A 160 34.38 42.94 26.61
C LYS A 160 33.06 42.31 27.06
N ARG A 161 31.97 43.08 27.10
CA ARG A 161 30.63 42.55 27.46
C ARG A 161 30.15 41.45 26.50
N LEU A 162 30.39 41.61 25.20
CA LEU A 162 30.02 40.61 24.21
C LEU A 162 30.87 39.34 24.33
N ASP A 163 32.16 39.48 24.69
CA ASP A 163 33.02 38.32 24.93
C ASP A 163 32.63 37.55 26.21
N ASP A 164 32.34 38.25 27.31
CA ASP A 164 31.86 37.64 28.55
C ASP A 164 30.57 36.85 28.30
N LYS A 165 29.64 37.41 27.51
CA LYS A 165 28.40 36.74 27.10
C LYS A 165 28.68 35.51 26.24
N ARG A 166 29.68 35.57 25.35
CA ARG A 166 30.10 34.43 24.53
C ARG A 166 30.63 33.30 25.40
N GLN A 167 31.49 33.61 26.37
CA GLN A 167 32.02 32.63 27.31
C GLN A 167 30.91 31.98 28.16
N SER A 168 29.95 32.78 28.63
CA SER A 168 28.77 32.27 29.35
C SER A 168 27.98 31.26 28.51
N ILE A 169 27.68 31.60 27.25
CA ILE A 169 26.94 30.70 26.34
C ILE A 169 27.75 29.42 26.06
N LEU A 170 29.07 29.53 25.88
CA LEU A 170 29.94 28.36 25.69
C LEU A 170 29.93 27.44 26.91
N SER A 171 29.93 27.99 28.13
CA SER A 171 29.84 27.21 29.37
C SER A 171 28.46 26.55 29.54
N GLU A 172 27.38 27.23 29.15
CA GLU A 172 26.04 26.62 29.14
C GLU A 172 25.98 25.46 28.13
N LEU A 173 26.60 25.62 26.96
CA LEU A 173 26.68 24.57 25.94
C LEU A 173 27.46 23.34 26.40
N THR A 174 28.54 23.49 27.17
CA THR A 174 29.27 22.33 27.71
C THR A 174 28.41 21.57 28.71
N GLY A 175 27.74 22.26 29.64
CA GLY A 175 26.83 21.64 30.60
C GLY A 175 25.66 20.89 29.93
N LEU A 176 25.02 21.51 28.92
CA LEU A 176 23.93 20.87 28.17
C LEU A 176 24.36 19.62 27.39
N LYS A 177 25.62 19.55 26.96
CA LYS A 177 26.16 18.37 26.26
C LYS A 177 26.42 17.21 27.22
N GLU A 178 26.75 17.52 28.48
CA GLU A 178 26.96 16.53 29.54
C GLU A 178 25.64 15.94 30.09
N GLU A 179 24.51 16.64 29.93
CA GLU A 179 23.19 16.13 30.30
C GLU A 179 22.72 14.93 29.44
N LYS A 180 23.30 14.73 28.25
CA LYS A 180 22.97 13.60 27.38
C LYS A 180 23.54 12.30 28.01
N PRO A 181 22.71 11.26 28.23
CA PRO A 181 23.22 9.98 28.71
C PRO A 181 24.28 9.40 27.78
N GLU A 182 25.39 8.91 28.35
CA GLU A 182 26.48 8.30 27.56
C GLU A 182 26.00 7.11 26.71
N ASN A 183 25.01 6.37 27.19
CA ASN A 183 24.43 5.21 26.50
C ASN A 183 23.26 5.56 25.56
N TRP A 184 22.97 6.84 25.32
CA TRP A 184 21.83 7.26 24.49
C TRP A 184 21.83 6.63 23.11
N ASP A 185 22.99 6.58 22.43
CA ASP A 185 23.05 6.08 21.06
C ASP A 185 22.68 4.59 20.99
N ASN A 186 23.01 3.81 22.03
CA ASN A 186 22.58 2.42 22.16
C ASN A 186 21.08 2.32 22.42
N ILE A 187 20.56 3.07 23.40
CA ILE A 187 19.12 3.12 23.72
C ILE A 187 18.29 3.48 22.48
N PHE A 188 18.73 4.49 21.73
CA PHE A 188 18.08 4.93 20.49
C PHE A 188 18.11 3.84 19.42
N THR A 189 19.26 3.18 19.24
CA THR A 189 19.42 2.13 18.23
C THR A 189 18.58 0.89 18.54
N GLU A 190 18.56 0.45 19.81
CA GLU A 190 17.74 -0.68 20.26
C GLU A 190 16.25 -0.41 20.04
N PHE A 191 15.77 0.78 20.43
CA PHE A 191 14.37 1.15 20.21
C PHE A 191 14.02 1.30 18.72
N ALA A 192 14.96 1.82 17.90
CA ALA A 192 14.78 1.92 16.46
C ALA A 192 14.65 0.53 15.79
N GLN A 193 15.44 -0.46 16.23
CA GLN A 193 15.35 -1.84 15.74
C GLN A 193 13.97 -2.46 16.02
N LEU A 194 13.41 -2.26 17.22
CA LEU A 194 12.06 -2.74 17.56
C LEU A 194 11.00 -2.15 16.63
N ARG A 195 11.07 -0.84 16.39
CA ARG A 195 10.17 -0.15 15.45
C ARG A 195 10.33 -0.63 14.00
N ASP A 196 11.55 -0.93 13.59
CA ASP A 196 11.84 -1.43 12.24
C ASP A 196 11.26 -2.82 12.04
N ILE A 197 11.30 -3.69 13.07
CA ILE A 197 10.65 -5.00 13.06
C ILE A 197 9.13 -4.86 12.89
N GLU A 198 8.48 -3.97 13.65
CA GLU A 198 7.04 -3.70 13.52
C GLU A 198 6.71 -3.22 12.09
N THR A 199 7.44 -2.21 11.62
CA THR A 199 7.21 -1.55 10.32
C THR A 199 7.42 -2.54 9.16
N LYS A 200 8.48 -3.34 9.23
CA LYS A 200 8.80 -4.37 8.24
C LYS A 200 7.72 -5.45 8.22
N SER A 201 7.27 -5.91 9.38
CA SER A 201 6.21 -6.92 9.49
C SER A 201 4.89 -6.43 8.88
N ARG A 202 4.47 -5.20 9.16
CA ARG A 202 3.28 -4.60 8.53
C ARG A 202 3.42 -4.46 7.01
N THR A 203 4.60 -4.04 6.56
CA THR A 203 4.88 -3.90 5.12
C THR A 203 4.81 -5.25 4.41
N LEU A 204 5.41 -6.29 5.01
CA LEU A 204 5.37 -7.64 4.49
C LEU A 204 3.95 -8.21 4.52
N PHE A 205 3.17 -7.97 5.59
CA PHE A 205 1.75 -8.33 5.63
C PHE A 205 1.00 -7.77 4.41
N ARG A 206 1.06 -6.45 4.21
CA ARG A 206 0.34 -5.78 3.13
C ARG A 206 0.78 -6.27 1.75
N ARG A 207 2.09 -6.45 1.53
CA ARG A 207 2.61 -6.98 0.26
C ARG A 207 2.08 -8.39 -0.02
N ASN A 208 2.15 -9.28 0.97
CA ASN A 208 1.68 -10.66 0.80
C ASN A 208 0.15 -10.73 0.62
N ALA A 209 -0.62 -9.93 1.36
CA ALA A 209 -2.07 -9.86 1.19
C ALA A 209 -2.47 -9.28 -0.19
N ASP A 210 -1.74 -8.27 -0.66
CA ASP A 210 -1.94 -7.69 -1.99
C ASP A 210 -1.58 -8.71 -3.09
N THR A 211 -0.46 -9.43 -2.96
CA THR A 211 -0.05 -10.51 -3.90
C THR A 211 -1.07 -11.64 -3.92
N ALA A 212 -1.55 -12.10 -2.75
CA ALA A 212 -2.53 -13.17 -2.65
C ALA A 212 -3.76 -12.88 -3.52
N PHE A 213 -4.35 -11.70 -3.33
CA PHE A 213 -5.51 -11.28 -4.10
C PHE A 213 -5.21 -11.11 -5.59
N GLN A 214 -4.07 -10.54 -5.95
CA GLN A 214 -3.72 -10.27 -7.36
C GLN A 214 -3.45 -11.55 -8.15
N GLU A 215 -2.82 -12.55 -7.54
CA GLU A 215 -2.52 -13.80 -8.27
C GLU A 215 -3.78 -14.57 -8.61
N ILE A 216 -4.76 -14.64 -7.69
CA ILE A 216 -6.07 -15.22 -8.01
C ILE A 216 -6.86 -14.35 -9.00
N ASP A 217 -6.85 -13.02 -8.84
CA ASP A 217 -7.52 -12.08 -9.75
C ASP A 217 -7.04 -12.25 -11.19
N ASN A 218 -5.73 -12.42 -11.39
CA ASN A 218 -5.15 -12.65 -12.70
C ASN A 218 -5.70 -13.90 -13.39
N VAL A 219 -5.96 -14.99 -12.64
CA VAL A 219 -6.56 -16.21 -13.20
C VAL A 219 -8.03 -15.98 -13.52
N ILE A 220 -8.77 -15.34 -12.61
CA ILE A 220 -10.19 -15.00 -12.81
C ILE A 220 -10.36 -14.14 -14.08
N LEU A 221 -9.58 -13.07 -14.23
CA LEU A 221 -9.63 -12.18 -15.41
C LEU A 221 -9.29 -12.89 -16.72
N ILE A 222 -8.48 -13.95 -16.68
CA ILE A 222 -8.22 -14.79 -17.86
C ILE A 222 -9.49 -15.56 -18.22
N LEU A 223 -10.11 -16.24 -17.24
CA LEU A 223 -11.30 -17.06 -17.45
C LEU A 223 -12.51 -16.22 -17.85
N GLU A 224 -12.73 -15.06 -17.22
CA GLU A 224 -13.79 -14.11 -17.57
C GLU A 224 -13.65 -13.57 -19.01
N SER A 225 -12.45 -13.62 -19.58
CA SER A 225 -12.21 -13.22 -20.97
C SER A 225 -12.50 -14.32 -22.00
N SER A 226 -13.01 -15.48 -21.59
CA SER A 226 -13.21 -16.67 -22.43
C SER A 226 -14.12 -16.40 -23.64
N GLU A 227 -15.31 -15.82 -23.42
CA GLU A 227 -16.27 -15.52 -24.50
C GLU A 227 -15.67 -14.56 -25.54
N ALA A 228 -15.08 -13.46 -25.07
CA ALA A 228 -14.41 -12.49 -25.93
C ALA A 228 -13.24 -13.12 -26.69
N PHE A 229 -12.50 -14.04 -26.06
CA PHE A 229 -11.40 -14.76 -26.70
C PHE A 229 -11.87 -15.70 -27.80
N VAL A 230 -12.93 -16.48 -27.59
CA VAL A 230 -13.47 -17.40 -28.61
C VAL A 230 -14.05 -16.63 -29.80
N SER A 231 -14.60 -15.43 -29.58
CA SER A 231 -15.20 -14.63 -30.65
C SER A 231 -14.23 -14.21 -31.77
N VAL A 232 -12.91 -14.21 -31.52
CA VAL A 232 -11.90 -13.75 -32.48
C VAL A 232 -11.42 -14.81 -33.46
N GLU A 233 -11.90 -16.06 -33.36
CA GLU A 233 -11.46 -17.19 -34.19
C GLU A 233 -11.50 -16.86 -35.69
N ASN A 234 -12.66 -16.39 -36.14
CA ASN A 234 -12.90 -16.09 -37.55
C ASN A 234 -12.03 -14.93 -38.03
N ASP A 235 -11.74 -13.95 -37.17
CA ASP A 235 -10.83 -12.86 -37.48
C ASP A 235 -9.38 -13.37 -37.65
N ILE A 236 -8.93 -14.30 -36.79
CA ILE A 236 -7.61 -14.92 -36.93
C ILE A 236 -7.53 -15.72 -38.23
N LEU A 237 -8.53 -16.55 -38.52
CA LEU A 237 -8.57 -17.37 -39.75
C LEU A 237 -8.58 -16.50 -41.01
N ARG A 238 -9.32 -15.39 -40.99
CA ARG A 238 -9.36 -14.41 -42.08
C ARG A 238 -7.98 -13.83 -42.38
N VAL A 239 -7.17 -13.54 -41.35
CA VAL A 239 -5.79 -13.07 -41.56
C VAL A 239 -4.98 -14.09 -42.36
N GLY A 240 -5.11 -15.38 -42.05
CA GLY A 240 -4.42 -16.44 -42.79
C GLY A 240 -4.83 -16.52 -44.26
N ASP A 241 -6.12 -16.36 -44.55
CA ASP A 241 -6.62 -16.35 -45.92
C ASP A 241 -6.08 -15.18 -46.72
N ILE A 242 -6.15 -13.95 -46.18
CA ILE A 242 -5.62 -12.74 -46.83
C ILE A 242 -4.10 -12.86 -47.04
N MET A 243 -3.37 -13.44 -46.08
CA MET A 243 -1.92 -13.64 -46.21
C MET A 243 -1.53 -14.59 -47.33
N ASN A 244 -2.34 -15.62 -47.60
CA ASN A 244 -2.04 -16.63 -48.61
C ASN A 244 -2.54 -16.25 -50.01
N ASN A 245 -3.69 -15.58 -50.08
CA ASN A 245 -4.44 -15.38 -51.32
C ASN A 245 -4.64 -13.91 -51.70
N GLY A 246 -4.30 -12.97 -50.82
CA GLY A 246 -4.62 -11.55 -50.94
C GLY A 246 -3.41 -10.61 -50.90
N ASP A 247 -3.72 -9.31 -50.74
CA ASP A 247 -2.71 -8.25 -50.67
C ASP A 247 -2.08 -8.14 -49.27
N HIS A 248 -0.75 -8.06 -49.21
CA HIS A 248 -0.02 -8.00 -47.94
C HIS A 248 -0.29 -6.70 -47.15
N GLY A 249 -0.61 -5.59 -47.82
CA GLY A 249 -1.02 -4.35 -47.18
C GLY A 249 -2.34 -4.52 -46.45
N VAL A 250 -3.32 -5.17 -47.09
CA VAL A 250 -4.61 -5.53 -46.47
C VAL A 250 -4.41 -6.46 -45.27
N ALA A 251 -3.52 -7.46 -45.37
CA ALA A 251 -3.18 -8.33 -44.24
C ALA A 251 -2.58 -7.54 -43.06
N ILE A 252 -1.69 -6.58 -43.33
CA ILE A 252 -1.06 -5.73 -42.31
C ILE A 252 -2.12 -4.90 -41.56
N ASP A 253 -3.06 -4.31 -42.29
CA ASP A 253 -4.11 -3.48 -41.71
C ASP A 253 -5.10 -4.30 -40.89
N GLU A 254 -5.49 -5.49 -41.36
CA GLU A 254 -6.35 -6.39 -40.61
C GLU A 254 -5.67 -6.90 -39.33
N ILE A 255 -4.38 -7.27 -39.41
CA ILE A 255 -3.61 -7.63 -38.21
C ILE A 255 -3.51 -6.45 -37.24
N LYS A 256 -3.37 -5.21 -37.72
CA LYS A 256 -3.34 -4.03 -36.87
C LYS A 256 -4.66 -3.84 -36.13
N ARG A 257 -5.81 -4.00 -36.81
CA ARG A 257 -7.15 -3.99 -36.19
C ARG A 257 -7.27 -5.09 -35.13
N LEU A 258 -6.96 -6.33 -35.51
CA LEU A 258 -7.09 -7.50 -34.65
C LEU A 258 -6.18 -7.42 -33.41
N THR A 259 -4.93 -6.96 -33.55
CA THR A 259 -4.02 -6.80 -32.41
C THR A 259 -4.47 -5.75 -31.40
N VAL A 260 -5.25 -4.74 -31.82
CA VAL A 260 -5.92 -3.79 -30.92
C VAL A 260 -7.06 -4.47 -30.16
N GLN A 261 -7.89 -5.26 -30.84
CA GLN A 261 -8.97 -6.03 -30.22
C GLN A 261 -8.44 -7.06 -29.22
N LEU A 262 -7.47 -7.87 -29.61
CA LEU A 262 -6.76 -8.81 -28.73
C LEU A 262 -6.04 -8.11 -27.58
N GLY A 263 -5.67 -6.83 -27.73
CA GLY A 263 -5.09 -6.03 -26.66
C GLY A 263 -6.02 -5.77 -25.48
N LYS A 264 -7.34 -5.95 -25.66
CA LYS A 264 -8.36 -5.78 -24.62
C LYS A 264 -8.75 -7.10 -23.95
N ILE A 265 -8.27 -8.23 -24.47
CA ILE A 265 -8.63 -9.58 -24.02
C ILE A 265 -7.44 -10.14 -23.24
N THR A 266 -7.61 -10.36 -21.93
CA THR A 266 -6.55 -10.83 -21.01
C THR A 266 -5.90 -12.12 -21.52
N ALA A 267 -6.73 -13.07 -21.97
CA ALA A 267 -6.28 -14.36 -22.52
C ALA A 267 -5.43 -14.25 -23.81
N ALA A 268 -5.47 -13.13 -24.53
CA ALA A 268 -4.97 -13.06 -25.91
C ALA A 268 -3.51 -12.62 -26.07
N SER A 269 -2.76 -12.44 -24.97
CA SER A 269 -1.40 -11.86 -25.00
C SER A 269 -0.43 -12.60 -25.94
N LYS A 270 -0.39 -13.95 -25.89
CA LYS A 270 0.46 -14.78 -26.76
C LYS A 270 0.07 -14.65 -28.23
N VAL A 271 -1.23 -14.76 -28.54
CA VAL A 271 -1.77 -14.64 -29.91
C VAL A 271 -1.46 -13.26 -30.49
N LYS A 272 -1.72 -12.19 -29.74
CA LYS A 272 -1.41 -10.80 -30.10
C LYS A 272 0.08 -10.62 -30.42
N SER A 273 0.96 -11.17 -29.60
CA SER A 273 2.41 -11.08 -29.80
C SER A 273 2.85 -11.79 -31.08
N SER A 274 2.31 -12.98 -31.36
CA SER A 274 2.59 -13.73 -32.59
C SER A 274 2.08 -13.00 -33.83
N LEU A 275 0.85 -12.49 -33.83
CA LEU A 275 0.30 -11.69 -34.92
C LEU A 275 1.06 -10.37 -35.13
N SER A 276 1.52 -9.72 -34.06
CA SER A 276 2.38 -8.52 -34.17
C SER A 276 3.69 -8.82 -34.89
N LYS A 277 4.24 -10.04 -34.75
CA LYS A 277 5.42 -10.49 -35.50
C LYS A 277 5.08 -10.74 -36.98
N VAL A 278 3.92 -11.33 -37.27
CA VAL A 278 3.42 -11.48 -38.66
C VAL A 278 3.41 -10.12 -39.37
N ARG A 279 2.75 -9.12 -38.76
CA ARG A 279 2.69 -7.75 -39.29
C ARG A 279 4.07 -7.17 -39.56
N ARG A 280 5.02 -7.38 -38.63
CA ARG A 280 6.40 -6.89 -38.76
C ARG A 280 7.16 -7.57 -39.89
N GLU A 281 6.95 -8.86 -40.12
CA GLU A 281 7.63 -9.60 -41.19
C GLU A 281 7.06 -9.24 -42.58
N LEU A 282 5.75 -8.97 -42.67
CA LEU A 282 5.11 -8.50 -43.90
C LEU A 282 5.45 -7.04 -44.23
N GLY A 283 5.53 -6.15 -43.22
CA GLY A 283 5.81 -4.73 -43.41
C GLY A 283 7.28 -4.35 -43.67
N LYS A 284 8.16 -5.32 -43.91
CA LYS A 284 9.57 -5.04 -44.26
C LYS A 284 9.67 -4.62 -45.72
N LYS A 285 10.71 -3.84 -46.04
CA LYS A 285 11.06 -3.47 -47.43
C LYS A 285 11.05 -4.67 -48.38
N ASN A 286 11.56 -5.81 -47.90
CA ASN A 286 11.43 -7.12 -48.54
C ASN A 286 10.64 -8.05 -47.59
N PRO A 287 9.35 -8.31 -47.85
CA PRO A 287 8.50 -9.14 -47.00
C PRO A 287 9.07 -10.55 -46.82
N LYS A 288 9.06 -11.07 -45.57
CA LYS A 288 9.59 -12.41 -45.24
C LYS A 288 8.45 -13.39 -45.04
N LEU A 289 7.87 -13.89 -46.14
CA LEU A 289 6.65 -14.70 -46.13
C LEU A 289 6.76 -15.98 -45.30
N GLU A 290 7.84 -16.74 -45.43
CA GLU A 290 8.05 -17.95 -44.60
C GLU A 290 8.08 -17.64 -43.10
N LYS A 291 8.70 -16.53 -42.70
CA LYS A 291 8.75 -16.09 -41.29
C LYS A 291 7.39 -15.58 -40.81
N ALA A 292 6.63 -14.93 -41.68
CA ALA A 292 5.27 -14.50 -41.41
C ALA A 292 4.36 -15.72 -41.21
N LEU A 293 4.38 -16.70 -42.11
CA LEU A 293 3.63 -17.96 -42.00
C LEU A 293 3.99 -18.74 -40.73
N LYS A 294 5.28 -18.87 -40.41
CA LYS A 294 5.71 -19.50 -39.15
C LYS A 294 5.15 -18.78 -37.92
N SER A 295 5.10 -17.46 -37.94
CA SER A 295 4.56 -16.66 -36.84
C SER A 295 3.03 -16.74 -36.77
N TYR A 296 2.35 -16.88 -37.91
CA TYR A 296 0.91 -17.08 -38.00
C TYR A 296 0.49 -18.46 -37.48
N ASN A 297 1.18 -19.53 -37.87
CA ASN A 297 0.93 -20.88 -37.33
C ASN A 297 1.13 -20.89 -35.81
N LYS A 298 2.18 -20.22 -35.31
CA LYS A 298 2.36 -20.05 -33.85
C LYS A 298 1.20 -19.31 -33.18
N ALA A 299 0.57 -18.36 -33.88
CA ALA A 299 -0.62 -17.67 -33.37
C ALA A 299 -1.82 -18.61 -33.29
N LEU A 300 -2.04 -19.45 -34.31
CA LEU A 300 -3.09 -20.49 -34.32
C LEU A 300 -2.87 -21.53 -33.22
N ASP A 301 -1.65 -22.05 -33.08
CA ASP A 301 -1.31 -23.02 -32.03
C ASP A 301 -1.60 -22.42 -30.64
N SER A 302 -1.16 -21.18 -30.42
CA SER A 302 -1.42 -20.46 -29.16
C SER A 302 -2.90 -20.19 -28.94
N TYR A 303 -3.68 -19.99 -30.00
CA TYR A 303 -5.12 -19.75 -29.92
C TYR A 303 -5.86 -21.01 -29.49
N TYR A 304 -5.62 -22.14 -30.18
CA TYR A 304 -6.28 -23.39 -29.86
C TYR A 304 -5.84 -23.97 -28.50
N GLU A 305 -4.55 -23.88 -28.16
CA GLU A 305 -4.05 -24.25 -26.83
C GLU A 305 -4.79 -23.45 -25.74
N MET A 306 -4.89 -22.12 -25.91
CA MET A 306 -5.56 -21.28 -24.94
C MET A 306 -7.07 -21.54 -24.87
N LYS A 307 -7.72 -21.76 -26.02
CA LYS A 307 -9.15 -22.09 -26.09
C LYS A 307 -9.47 -23.40 -25.36
N ASP A 308 -8.66 -24.44 -25.56
CA ASP A 308 -8.81 -25.72 -24.87
C ASP A 308 -8.60 -25.57 -23.35
N ASN A 309 -7.57 -24.82 -22.93
CA ASN A 309 -7.33 -24.53 -21.52
C ASN A 309 -8.49 -23.77 -20.86
N LEU A 310 -9.07 -22.79 -21.56
CA LEU A 310 -10.22 -22.03 -21.07
C LEU A 310 -11.45 -22.93 -20.88
N LEU A 311 -11.74 -23.80 -21.86
CA LEU A 311 -12.87 -24.74 -21.78
C LEU A 311 -12.73 -25.71 -20.61
N LYS A 312 -11.52 -26.21 -20.34
CA LYS A 312 -11.24 -27.09 -19.20
C LYS A 312 -11.39 -26.40 -17.84
N ALA A 313 -11.10 -25.11 -17.77
CA ALA A 313 -11.03 -24.36 -16.52
C ALA A 313 -12.30 -23.55 -16.19
N GLU A 314 -13.25 -23.43 -17.13
CA GLU A 314 -14.44 -22.57 -17.00
C GLU A 314 -15.29 -22.93 -15.77
N SER A 315 -15.44 -24.22 -15.46
CA SER A 315 -16.23 -24.70 -14.33
C SER A 315 -15.71 -24.26 -12.96
N TYR A 316 -14.42 -23.90 -12.86
CA TYR A 316 -13.79 -23.47 -11.62
C TYR A 316 -13.99 -21.97 -11.34
N LEU A 317 -14.45 -21.17 -12.31
CA LEU A 317 -14.57 -19.70 -12.17
C LEU A 317 -15.41 -19.26 -10.95
N PRO A 318 -16.61 -19.80 -10.68
CA PRO A 318 -17.41 -19.39 -9.51
C PRO A 318 -16.68 -19.63 -8.19
N GLU A 319 -15.87 -20.68 -8.16
CA GLU A 319 -15.11 -21.06 -6.99
C GLU A 319 -13.92 -20.12 -6.74
N LEU A 320 -13.16 -19.80 -7.80
CA LEU A 320 -12.06 -18.83 -7.71
C LEU A 320 -12.59 -17.45 -7.28
N GLN A 321 -13.73 -17.01 -7.82
CA GLN A 321 -14.39 -15.76 -7.44
C GLN A 321 -14.83 -15.78 -5.96
N SER A 322 -15.39 -16.89 -5.49
CA SER A 322 -15.71 -17.06 -4.07
C SER A 322 -14.45 -16.96 -3.21
N TYR A 323 -13.35 -17.58 -3.63
CA TYR A 323 -12.09 -17.52 -2.90
C TYR A 323 -11.50 -16.11 -2.86
N GLN A 324 -11.47 -15.43 -3.99
CA GLN A 324 -11.02 -14.04 -4.09
C GLN A 324 -11.87 -13.10 -3.22
N ALA A 325 -13.19 -13.22 -3.24
CA ALA A 325 -14.09 -12.39 -2.44
C ALA A 325 -13.84 -12.59 -0.93
N ASN A 326 -13.61 -13.84 -0.52
CA ASN A 326 -13.24 -14.14 0.86
C ASN A 326 -11.87 -13.57 1.24
N LEU A 327 -10.85 -13.70 0.39
CA LEU A 327 -9.56 -13.03 0.61
C LEU A 327 -9.70 -11.51 0.75
N GLY A 328 -10.47 -10.89 -0.14
CA GLY A 328 -10.77 -9.45 -0.14
C GLY A 328 -11.37 -8.98 1.18
N ASN A 329 -12.32 -9.73 1.73
CA ASN A 329 -12.96 -9.41 2.99
C ASN A 329 -12.15 -9.79 4.24
N LEU A 330 -11.17 -10.68 4.09
CA LEU A 330 -10.41 -11.23 5.21
C LEU A 330 -9.07 -10.52 5.41
N ILE A 331 -8.19 -10.54 4.41
CA ILE A 331 -6.82 -10.02 4.52
C ILE A 331 -6.50 -8.94 3.50
N SER A 332 -7.26 -8.87 2.40
CA SER A 332 -6.95 -8.03 1.24
C SER A 332 -7.94 -6.88 1.05
N LEU A 333 -8.46 -6.29 2.15
CA LEU A 333 -9.39 -5.15 2.11
C LEU A 333 -8.83 -3.96 1.29
N ARG A 334 -7.51 -3.85 1.23
CA ARG A 334 -6.78 -2.87 0.40
C ARG A 334 -7.07 -2.99 -1.10
N GLN A 335 -7.42 -4.17 -1.59
CA GLN A 335 -7.70 -4.43 -3.01
C GLN A 335 -9.15 -4.18 -3.39
N LEU A 336 -10.04 -3.97 -2.41
CA LEU A 336 -11.42 -3.64 -2.69
C LEU A 336 -11.52 -2.26 -3.36
N LYS A 337 -12.52 -2.13 -4.24
CA LYS A 337 -12.83 -0.87 -4.91
C LYS A 337 -13.29 0.21 -3.93
N GLU A 338 -14.09 -0.19 -2.95
CA GLU A 338 -14.72 0.67 -1.95
C GLU A 338 -14.55 0.07 -0.55
N ILE A 339 -14.50 0.92 0.47
CA ILE A 339 -14.40 0.49 1.87
C ILE A 339 -15.79 0.01 2.32
N PRO A 340 -15.94 -1.26 2.77
CA PRO A 340 -17.20 -1.73 3.32
C PRO A 340 -17.65 -0.88 4.51
N ARG A 341 -18.96 -0.68 4.68
CA ARG A 341 -19.50 0.26 5.67
C ARG A 341 -19.07 -0.05 7.10
N ASP A 342 -19.04 -1.32 7.49
CA ASP A 342 -18.58 -1.76 8.81
C ASP A 342 -17.08 -1.44 9.02
N VAL A 343 -16.26 -1.69 8.01
CA VAL A 343 -14.83 -1.31 8.00
C VAL A 343 -14.69 0.21 8.12
N ALA A 344 -15.47 0.99 7.35
CA ALA A 344 -15.44 2.45 7.41
C ALA A 344 -15.78 3.00 8.81
N LEU A 345 -16.77 2.41 9.48
CA LEU A 345 -17.13 2.79 10.86
C LEU A 345 -16.01 2.47 11.85
N TYR A 346 -15.34 1.32 11.68
CA TYR A 346 -14.17 0.96 12.47
C TYR A 346 -13.02 1.96 12.25
N LEU A 347 -12.68 2.22 10.99
CA LEU A 347 -11.61 3.13 10.61
C LEU A 347 -11.86 4.55 11.12
N ALA A 348 -13.11 5.03 11.07
CA ALA A 348 -13.47 6.33 11.62
C ALA A 348 -13.19 6.39 13.13
N ARG A 349 -13.54 5.33 13.87
CA ARG A 349 -13.29 5.25 15.31
C ARG A 349 -11.80 5.18 15.62
N CYS A 350 -11.07 4.27 14.97
CA CYS A 350 -9.64 4.09 15.20
C CYS A 350 -8.83 5.36 14.87
N ASN A 351 -9.13 6.03 13.76
CA ASN A 351 -8.42 7.26 13.37
C ASN A 351 -8.88 8.52 14.13
N SER A 352 -9.95 8.45 14.92
CA SER A 352 -10.42 9.60 15.70
C SER A 352 -9.57 9.89 16.94
N GLY A 353 -8.82 8.88 17.42
CA GLY A 353 -7.91 9.01 18.55
C GLY A 353 -6.57 9.64 18.16
N HIS A 354 -5.89 10.24 19.14
CA HIS A 354 -4.52 10.71 18.96
C HIS A 354 -3.55 9.53 19.09
N ARG A 355 -2.67 9.35 18.10
CA ARG A 355 -1.54 8.42 18.17
C ARG A 355 -0.27 9.21 18.46
N ASP A 356 0.43 8.83 19.52
CA ASP A 356 1.72 9.43 19.84
C ASP A 356 2.79 8.95 18.85
N ILE A 357 3.16 9.82 17.91
CA ILE A 357 4.23 9.56 16.93
C ILE A 357 5.57 10.16 17.36
N SER A 358 5.66 10.79 18.54
CA SER A 358 6.91 11.42 19.01
C SER A 358 8.04 10.42 19.18
N LEU A 359 7.72 9.16 19.52
CA LEU A 359 8.67 8.06 19.64
C LEU A 359 9.35 7.68 18.31
N PHE A 360 8.84 8.21 17.19
CA PHE A 360 9.38 7.95 15.86
C PHE A 360 10.47 8.93 15.43
N PHE A 361 10.64 10.05 16.13
CA PHE A 361 11.50 11.17 15.75
C PHE A 361 12.52 11.50 16.83
#